data_AF-A0A953J778-F1
#
_entry.id   AF-A0A953J778-F1
#
_cell.length_a   1.000
_cell.length_b   1.000
_cell.length_c   1.000
_cell.angle_alpha   90.00
_cell.angle_beta   90.00
_cell.angle_gamma   90.00
#
_symmetry.space_group_name_H-M   'P 1'
#
loop_
_entity.id
_entity.type
_entity.pdbx_description
1 polymer ?
#
loop_
_entity_poly.entity_id
_entity_poly.type
_entity_poly.pdbx_seq_one_letter_code
_entity_poly.pdbx_strand_id
1 'polypeptide(L)' 'MNPREIILKVLKGERPDRIPVALVGGGMWSVHHHGISFEEMAKDASKMSGMLVAMAETLGSDIVYAGSG' A
#
# COMPACT_ATOMS: atom_id res chain seq x y z
N MET A 1 9.06 13.57 -9.22
CA MET A 1 8.06 12.69 -9.85
C MET A 1 7.35 11.94 -8.74
N ASN A 2 6.02 11.97 -8.70
CA ASN A 2 5.26 11.24 -7.67
C ASN A 2 5.24 9.73 -7.98
N PRO A 3 4.96 8.85 -6.99
CA PRO A 3 4.88 7.41 -7.21
C PRO A 3 4.00 6.97 -8.38
N ARG A 4 2.84 7.62 -8.54
CA ARG A 4 1.89 7.33 -9.62
C ARG A 4 2.51 7.51 -11.00
N GLU A 5 3.26 8.58 -11.22
CA GLU A 5 3.95 8.86 -12.48
C GLU A 5 5.02 7.80 -12.80
N ILE A 6 5.77 7.35 -11.78
CA ILE A 6 6.79 6.29 -11.93
C ILE A 6 6.13 4.98 -12.38
N ILE A 7 5.04 4.59 -11.71
CA ILE A 7 4.27 3.38 -12.05
C ILE A 7 3.72 3.47 -13.48
N LEU A 8 3.15 4.61 -13.87
CA LEU A 8 2.57 4.78 -15.20
C LEU A 8 3.62 4.72 -16.31
N LYS A 9 4.85 5.19 -16.08
CA LYS A 9 5.96 5.01 -17.04
C LYS A 9 6.30 3.54 -17.24
N VAL A 10 6.44 2.79 -16.14
CA VAL A 10 6.75 1.36 -16.19
C VAL A 10 5.67 0.59 -16.95
N LEU A 11 4.39 0.86 -16.69
CA LEU A 11 3.28 0.21 -17.38
C LEU A 11 3.21 0.51 -18.88
N LYS A 12 3.78 1.64 -19.32
CA LYS A 12 3.93 2.01 -20.74
C LYS A 12 5.18 1.43 -21.40
N GLY A 13 6.01 0.68 -20.66
CA GLY A 13 7.29 0.19 -21.15
C GLY A 13 8.38 1.27 -21.24
N GLU A 14 8.16 2.44 -20.61
CA GLU A 14 9.16 3.50 -20.54
C GLU A 14 10.14 3.27 -19.39
N ARG A 15 11.34 3.85 -19.48
CA ARG A 15 12.32 3.80 -18.39
C ARG A 15 12.00 4.85 -17.32
N PRO A 16 11.69 4.45 -16.07
CA PRO A 16 11.53 5.41 -14.98
C PRO A 16 12.88 5.88 -14.43
N ASP A 17 12.88 6.99 -13.69
CA ASP A 17 14.09 7.56 -13.04
C ASP A 17 14.60 6.65 -11.91
N ARG A 18 13.71 5.85 -11.32
CA ARG A 18 14.03 4.81 -10.33
C ARG A 18 13.06 3.63 -10.44
N ILE A 19 13.45 2.50 -9.85
CA ILE A 19 12.59 1.32 -9.74
C ILE A 19 11.46 1.61 -8.74
N PRO A 20 10.18 1.35 -9.07
CA PRO A 20 9.08 1.43 -8.10
C PRO A 20 9.16 0.29 -7.09
N VAL A 21 8.76 0.56 -5.85
CA VAL A 21 8.81 -0.39 -4.73
C VAL A 21 7.42 -0.60 -4.16
N ALA A 22 7.07 -1.87 -3.91
CA ALA A 22 5.85 -2.26 -3.19
C ALA A 22 6.22 -3.20 -2.04
N LEU A 23 5.53 -3.04 -0.91
CA LEU A 23 5.64 -3.96 0.22
C LEU A 23 4.71 -5.15 -0.03
N VAL A 24 5.23 -6.37 0.08
CA VAL A 24 4.45 -7.60 0.01
C VAL A 24 4.66 -8.39 1.29
N GLY A 25 3.55 -8.81 1.92
CA GLY A 25 3.56 -9.58 3.18
C GLY A 25 3.49 -8.73 4.46
N GLY A 26 3.23 -7.43 4.37
CA GLY A 26 3.15 -6.51 5.53
C GLY A 26 1.84 -6.55 6.32
N GLY A 27 0.85 -7.37 5.92
CA GLY A 27 -0.54 -7.16 6.32
C GLY A 27 -0.78 -7.24 7.82
N MET A 28 -0.21 -8.23 8.49
CA MET A 28 -0.36 -8.39 9.95
C MET A 28 0.35 -7.26 10.72
N TRP A 29 1.46 -6.75 10.20
CA TRP A 29 2.16 -5.62 10.80
C TRP A 29 1.29 -4.36 10.71
N SER A 30 0.71 -4.11 9.54
CA SER A 30 -0.18 -2.98 9.26
C SER A 30 -1.46 -3.02 10.10
N VAL A 31 -2.07 -4.19 10.23
CA VAL A 31 -3.23 -4.42 11.12
C VAL A 31 -2.88 -4.11 12.58
N HIS A 32 -1.74 -4.62 13.06
CA HIS A 32 -1.28 -4.37 14.44
C HIS A 32 -1.05 -2.87 14.72
N HIS A 33 -0.38 -2.16 13.80
CA HIS A 33 -0.03 -0.75 13.99
C HIS A 33 -1.21 0.20 13.78
N HIS A 34 -2.21 -0.19 12.99
CA HIS A 34 -3.45 0.57 12.86
C HIS A 34 -4.40 0.40 14.06
N GLY A 35 -4.18 -0.60 14.91
CA GLY A 35 -4.97 -0.83 16.12
C GLY A 35 -6.33 -1.49 15.88
N ILE A 36 -6.49 -2.20 14.75
CA ILE A 36 -7.70 -2.98 14.45
C ILE A 36 -7.39 -4.48 14.44
N SER A 37 -8.39 -5.33 14.60
CA SER A 37 -8.21 -6.76 14.40
C SER A 37 -8.24 -7.15 12.91
N PHE A 38 -7.61 -8.29 12.59
CA PHE A 38 -7.67 -8.86 11.25
C PHE A 38 -9.10 -9.20 10.82
N GLU A 39 -9.94 -9.69 11.74
CA GLU A 39 -11.34 -10.04 11.45
C GLU A 39 -12.16 -8.80 11.10
N GLU A 40 -12.03 -7.72 11.87
CA GLU A 40 -12.73 -6.46 11.59
C GLU A 40 -12.33 -5.88 10.23
N MET A 41 -11.03 -5.91 9.93
CA MET A 41 -10.51 -5.49 8.62
C MET A 41 -11.06 -6.35 7.49
N ALA A 42 -11.14 -7.68 7.68
CA ALA A 42 -11.58 -8.62 6.65
C ALA A 42 -13.09 -8.53 6.35
N LYS A 43 -13.90 -8.04 7.31
CA LYS A 43 -15.36 -7.97 7.21
C LYS A 43 -15.90 -6.57 6.90
N ASP A 44 -15.06 -5.55 6.96
CA ASP A 44 -15.45 -4.15 6.73
C ASP A 44 -14.50 -3.45 5.76
N ALA A 45 -14.98 -3.20 4.54
CA ALA A 45 -14.21 -2.54 3.50
C ALA A 45 -13.80 -1.10 3.87
N SER A 46 -14.59 -0.41 4.70
CA SER A 46 -14.25 0.94 5.17
C SER A 46 -13.07 0.89 6.14
N LYS A 47 -13.05 -0.10 7.05
CA LYS A 47 -11.89 -0.32 7.93
C LYS A 47 -10.64 -0.73 7.15
N MET A 48 -10.77 -1.64 6.17
CA MET A 48 -9.65 -2.01 5.29
C MET A 48 -9.08 -0.79 4.56
N SER A 49 -9.93 -0.01 3.90
CA SER A 49 -9.48 1.16 3.13
C SER A 49 -8.88 2.26 4.02
N GLY A 50 -9.46 2.50 5.20
CA GLY A 50 -8.88 3.41 6.19
C GLY A 50 -7.49 2.99 6.65
N MET A 51 -7.30 1.69 6.92
CA MET A 51 -5.99 1.13 7.27
C MET A 51 -4.97 1.33 6.14
N LEU A 52 -5.32 0.99 4.90
CA LEU A 52 -4.44 1.16 3.74
C LEU A 52 -4.04 2.63 3.51
N VAL A 53 -4.97 3.57 3.64
CA VAL A 53 -4.66 5.01 3.53
C VAL A 53 -3.72 5.47 4.63
N ALA A 54 -3.97 5.07 5.87
CA ALA A 54 -3.10 5.41 7.01
C ALA A 54 -1.70 4.80 6.87
N MET A 55 -1.60 3.57 6.36
CA MET A 55 -0.32 2.87 6.17
C MET A 55 0.45 3.39 4.96
N ALA A 56 -0.21 3.86 3.90
CA ALA A 56 0.45 4.45 2.73
C ALA A 56 1.40 5.60 3.11
N GLU A 57 0.97 6.49 4.02
CA GLU A 57 1.80 7.59 4.51
C GLU A 57 2.98 7.10 5.35
N THR A 58 2.77 6.05 6.14
CA THR A 58 3.79 5.49 7.04
C THR A 58 4.86 4.69 6.29
N LEU A 59 4.43 3.83 5.35
CA LEU A 59 5.28 2.91 4.60
C LEU A 59 6.02 3.61 3.45
N GLY A 60 5.40 4.62 2.83
CA GLY A 60 6.00 5.37 1.74
C GLY A 60 6.30 4.53 0.49
N SER A 61 5.61 3.40 0.30
CA SER A 61 5.73 2.58 -0.90
C SER A 61 5.06 3.24 -2.10
N ASP A 62 5.47 2.85 -3.30
CA ASP A 62 4.88 3.42 -4.53
C ASP A 62 3.50 2.85 -4.84
N ILE A 63 3.23 1.65 -4.34
CA ILE A 63 1.98 0.92 -4.47
C ILE A 63 1.48 0.58 -3.07
N VAL A 64 0.22 0.87 -2.82
CA VAL A 64 -0.56 0.36 -1.70
C VAL A 64 -1.13 -0.99 -2.11
N TYR A 65 -0.71 -2.06 -1.46
CA TYR A 65 -1.18 -3.42 -1.75
C TYR A 65 -2.18 -3.85 -0.70
N ALA A 66 -3.42 -4.14 -1.13
CA ALA A 66 -4.46 -4.64 -0.25
C ALA A 66 -4.03 -5.97 0.39
N GLY A 67 -3.80 -5.94 1.70
CA GLY A 67 -3.23 -7.06 2.46
C GLY A 67 -1.75 -6.90 2.85
N SER A 68 -1.10 -5.77 2.54
CA SER A 68 0.23 -5.44 3.10
C SER A 68 0.31 -4.09 3.79
N GLY A 69 -0.59 -3.16 3.47
CA GLY A 69 -0.50 -1.77 3.92
C GLY A 69 -0.34 -0.86 2.73
#